data_AF-A0A7V5I933-F1
#
_entry.id   AF-A0A7V5I933-F1
#
_cell.length_a   1.000
_cell.length_b   1.000
_cell.length_c   1.000
_cell.angle_alpha   90.00
_cell.angle_beta   90.00
_cell.angle_gamma   90.00
#
_symmetry.space_group_name_H-M   'P 1'
#
loop_
_entity.id
_entity.type
_entity.pdbx_description
1 polymer ?
#
loop_
_entity_poly.entity_id
_entity_poly.type
_entity_poly.pdbx_seq_one_letter_code
_entity_poly.pdbx_strand_id
1 'polypeptide(L)'
;MRLYDVGWAFAAPVGHVSLRSKSGSRCALPNRGREPLRPRVYEALGSAKTARHCVCARLPAPAVPAIQHTSRESNASSYAVVDVLWPVLQRACTHIESKDSLERIFQALRLCAELPGEESMISVRNAAFLARLGVDADTICAALVDALPRTLLRYPPLDGAVRAIVEDLDALRAIEQSALVDIGDLDEQNARRLREYILIALRDARAVLARLTQVLQDLQQKVESESPAYDQQALALLVLQVHVPLAYALGLGAVMWPLEDLSFRILFPLSYRACESWHAHIWEQADQLIQEACATLLASLQNDPELRRYRYEITGRAKNLFSTFKKMLRSGKRREDILDIVALRIVIDGIDESTDQHEVCMKVYKHVIKVWPELPGRFKNYCDQPKANGYRSLHTTLRHPQGLPLEVQIRSREMHVDAEFGLASHRLYKGLITANASKIREFSSFAETVRLENTHVLTDACSFQIDAAGEHLHMANAEVQ
;
A
#
# COMPACT_ATOMS: atom_id res chain seq x y z
N MET A 1 -9.03 -16.55 5.56
CA MET A 1 -9.38 -15.32 6.29
C MET A 1 -8.55 -14.21 5.68
N ARG A 2 -9.18 -13.18 5.06
CA ARG A 2 -8.44 -12.16 4.31
C ARG A 2 -7.58 -11.35 5.29
N LEU A 3 -6.27 -11.49 5.24
CA LEU A 3 -5.30 -10.85 6.15
C LEU A 3 -5.24 -9.31 6.03
N TYR A 4 -6.08 -8.73 5.17
CA TYR A 4 -6.27 -7.29 5.00
C TYR A 4 -7.76 -6.94 4.99
N ASP A 5 -8.47 -7.26 6.06
CA ASP A 5 -9.78 -6.65 6.36
C ASP A 5 -9.55 -5.29 7.05
N VAL A 6 -8.80 -4.42 6.38
CA VAL A 6 -9.13 -2.99 6.42
C VAL A 6 -10.46 -2.92 5.68
N GLY A 7 -11.52 -2.38 6.28
CA GLY A 7 -12.88 -2.49 5.72
C GLY A 7 -13.03 -1.97 4.28
N TRP A 8 -12.77 -2.82 3.29
CA TRP A 8 -12.74 -2.53 1.86
C TRP A 8 -13.88 -3.23 1.11
N ALA A 9 -15.01 -3.48 1.76
CA ALA A 9 -16.22 -3.91 1.10
C ALA A 9 -17.06 -2.68 0.71
N PHE A 10 -16.98 -2.26 -0.55
CA PHE A 10 -18.12 -1.59 -1.18
C PHE A 10 -19.25 -2.61 -1.23
N ALA A 11 -20.17 -2.56 -0.26
CA ALA A 11 -21.43 -3.28 -0.36
C ALA A 11 -22.19 -2.70 -1.57
N ALA A 12 -22.19 -3.42 -2.69
CA ALA A 12 -23.12 -3.15 -3.77
C ALA A 12 -24.55 -3.30 -3.21
N PRO A 13 -25.46 -2.33 -3.40
CA PRO A 13 -26.85 -2.53 -3.05
C PRO A 13 -27.45 -3.49 -4.07
N VAL A 14 -27.42 -4.80 -3.78
CA VAL A 14 -28.19 -5.78 -4.54
C VAL A 14 -29.65 -5.62 -4.11
N GLY A 15 -30.37 -4.73 -4.79
CA GLY A 15 -31.82 -4.71 -4.77
C GLY A 15 -32.36 -6.01 -5.38
N HIS A 16 -32.96 -6.85 -4.55
CA HIS A 16 -33.74 -8.00 -5.01
C HIS A 16 -34.90 -7.53 -5.89
N VAL A 17 -34.79 -7.72 -7.20
CA VAL A 17 -35.93 -7.70 -8.11
C VAL A 17 -36.24 -9.15 -8.50
N SER A 18 -37.25 -9.72 -7.84
CA SER A 18 -37.85 -11.00 -8.19
C SER A 18 -38.62 -10.85 -9.49
N LEU A 19 -38.09 -11.41 -10.59
CA LEU A 19 -38.87 -11.67 -11.80
C LEU A 19 -39.13 -13.17 -11.93
N ARG A 20 -40.39 -13.55 -11.63
CA ARG A 20 -40.99 -14.81 -12.05
C ARG A 20 -41.20 -14.75 -13.57
N SER A 21 -40.74 -15.75 -14.31
CA SER A 21 -41.38 -16.13 -15.57
C SER A 21 -41.40 -17.66 -15.73
N LYS A 22 -42.60 -18.18 -15.91
CA LYS A 22 -42.93 -19.59 -16.21
C LYS A 22 -42.55 -19.94 -17.65
N SER A 23 -42.34 -21.25 -17.87
CA SER A 23 -42.46 -22.04 -19.12
C SER A 23 -41.60 -21.61 -20.32
N GLY A 24 -40.86 -22.44 -21.04
CA GLY A 24 -40.78 -23.90 -21.13
C GLY A 24 -40.68 -24.28 -22.61
N SER A 25 -39.56 -24.84 -23.07
CA SER A 25 -39.51 -25.72 -24.27
C SER A 25 -38.09 -26.25 -24.52
N ARG A 26 -38.05 -27.53 -24.91
CA ARG A 26 -36.90 -28.44 -25.08
C ARG A 26 -36.11 -28.19 -26.36
N CYS A 27 -34.84 -28.62 -26.38
CA CYS A 27 -34.20 -29.53 -27.38
C CYS A 27 -32.66 -29.48 -27.18
N ALA A 28 -32.03 -30.53 -26.66
CA ALA A 28 -31.45 -31.69 -27.37
C ALA A 28 -29.95 -31.49 -27.71
N LEU A 29 -29.09 -32.18 -26.95
CA LEU A 29 -27.65 -32.38 -27.22
C LEU A 29 -27.45 -33.49 -28.28
N PRO A 30 -26.25 -33.55 -28.88
CA PRO A 30 -25.56 -34.84 -28.84
C PRO A 30 -24.09 -34.76 -28.42
N ASN A 31 -23.72 -35.79 -27.67
CA ASN A 31 -22.41 -36.25 -27.25
C ASN A 31 -21.47 -36.60 -28.42
N ARG A 32 -20.16 -36.37 -28.21
CA ARG A 32 -18.96 -37.14 -28.61
C ARG A 32 -17.76 -36.25 -28.22
N GLY A 33 -16.78 -36.60 -27.40
CA GLY A 33 -16.10 -37.87 -27.14
C GLY A 33 -14.61 -37.67 -27.43
N ARG A 34 -13.77 -37.55 -26.37
CA ARG A 34 -12.32 -37.88 -26.19
C ARG A 34 -11.40 -37.82 -27.44
N GLU A 35 -10.25 -37.14 -27.47
CA GLU A 35 -9.00 -37.33 -26.68
C GLU A 35 -7.93 -36.26 -27.10
N PRO A 36 -6.75 -36.17 -26.44
CA PRO A 36 -5.89 -34.97 -26.35
C PRO A 36 -4.75 -34.92 -27.38
N LEU A 37 -4.23 -33.72 -27.66
CA LEU A 37 -2.98 -33.54 -28.40
C LEU A 37 -1.94 -32.75 -27.57
N ARG A 38 -0.79 -33.40 -27.39
CA ARG A 38 0.49 -32.86 -26.90
C ARG A 38 1.30 -32.24 -28.08
N PRO A 39 2.38 -31.49 -27.81
CA PRO A 39 2.85 -30.36 -28.62
C PRO A 39 3.96 -30.72 -29.62
N ARG A 40 4.17 -29.86 -30.63
CA ARG A 40 5.38 -29.80 -31.49
C ARG A 40 5.80 -28.33 -31.64
N VAL A 41 6.92 -27.92 -31.04
CA VAL A 41 8.29 -27.83 -31.59
C VAL A 41 8.49 -26.63 -32.53
N TYR A 42 9.37 -25.72 -32.08
CA TYR A 42 9.98 -24.60 -32.81
C TYR A 42 11.06 -25.10 -33.79
N GLU A 43 11.14 -24.45 -34.95
CA GLU A 43 12.31 -24.26 -35.85
C GLU A 43 11.74 -23.62 -37.14
N ALA A 44 12.36 -22.74 -37.92
CA ALA A 44 13.49 -21.84 -37.83
C ALA A 44 13.49 -21.03 -39.15
N LEU A 45 14.01 -19.80 -39.13
CA LEU A 45 14.79 -19.12 -40.19
C LEU A 45 14.22 -18.96 -41.62
N GLY A 46 14.30 -17.73 -42.16
CA GLY A 46 14.30 -17.55 -43.63
C GLY A 46 14.11 -16.13 -44.16
N SER A 47 15.21 -15.37 -44.18
CA SER A 47 15.49 -14.17 -45.00
C SER A 47 14.83 -14.15 -46.39
N ALA A 48 14.40 -12.97 -46.88
CA ALA A 48 14.96 -12.35 -48.11
C ALA A 48 14.34 -10.98 -48.44
N LYS A 49 15.15 -10.18 -49.15
CA LYS A 49 15.04 -8.75 -49.50
C LYS A 49 14.20 -8.49 -50.77
N THR A 50 13.97 -7.18 -51.02
CA THR A 50 13.64 -6.47 -52.29
C THR A 50 12.14 -6.40 -52.64
N ALA A 51 11.54 -5.31 -53.14
CA ALA A 51 12.04 -4.11 -53.81
C ALA A 51 11.08 -2.88 -53.69
N ARG A 52 11.68 -1.72 -53.96
CA ARG A 52 11.19 -0.37 -54.29
C ARG A 52 9.76 -0.26 -54.89
N HIS A 53 8.98 0.74 -54.45
CA HIS A 53 8.60 1.95 -55.20
C HIS A 53 7.69 2.86 -54.35
N CYS A 54 7.96 4.17 -54.43
CA CYS A 54 7.24 5.26 -53.79
C CYS A 54 6.01 5.64 -54.65
N VAL A 55 4.82 5.68 -54.06
CA VAL A 55 3.70 6.51 -54.55
C VAL A 55 3.02 7.12 -53.34
N CYS A 56 3.03 8.45 -53.32
CA CYS A 56 2.36 9.30 -52.35
C CYS A 56 0.84 9.19 -52.59
N ALA A 57 0.10 8.56 -51.68
CA ALA A 57 -1.34 8.68 -51.59
C ALA A 57 -1.68 9.24 -50.21
N ARG A 58 -2.15 10.49 -50.18
CA ARG A 58 -2.75 11.12 -48.98
C ARG A 58 -3.95 10.28 -48.57
N LEU A 59 -3.83 9.57 -47.46
CA LEU A 59 -4.99 8.99 -46.77
C LEU A 59 -5.76 10.15 -46.10
N PRO A 60 -7.10 10.21 -46.22
CA PRO A 60 -7.88 11.21 -45.52
C PRO A 60 -7.76 11.00 -44.02
N ALA A 61 -7.59 12.09 -43.28
CA ALA A 61 -7.66 12.08 -41.82
C ALA A 61 -9.01 11.45 -41.39
N PRO A 62 -9.04 10.55 -40.39
CA PRO A 62 -10.32 10.07 -39.87
C PRO A 62 -11.07 11.29 -39.33
N ALA A 63 -12.29 11.49 -39.83
CA ALA A 63 -13.19 12.51 -39.31
C ALA A 63 -13.41 12.25 -37.82
N VAL A 64 -12.92 13.16 -36.98
CA VAL A 64 -13.29 13.22 -35.56
C VAL A 64 -14.79 13.43 -35.52
N PRO A 65 -15.60 12.53 -34.93
CA PRO A 65 -17.01 12.79 -34.76
C PRO A 65 -17.12 14.01 -33.83
N ALA A 66 -17.74 15.08 -34.31
CA ALA A 66 -18.18 16.15 -33.44
C ALA A 66 -19.15 15.54 -32.42
N ILE A 67 -18.72 15.45 -31.16
CA ILE A 67 -19.58 15.05 -30.05
C ILE A 67 -20.65 16.13 -29.92
N GLN A 68 -21.83 15.88 -30.48
CA GLN A 68 -23.01 16.66 -30.18
C GLN A 68 -23.43 16.28 -28.76
N HIS A 69 -23.22 17.21 -27.82
CA HIS A 69 -23.71 17.09 -26.45
C HIS A 69 -25.23 16.98 -26.45
N THR A 70 -25.76 15.77 -26.21
CA THR A 70 -27.12 15.56 -25.73
C THR A 70 -27.16 15.87 -24.24
N SER A 71 -27.12 17.16 -23.90
CA SER A 71 -26.87 17.72 -22.56
C SER A 71 -27.90 17.44 -21.46
N ARG A 72 -28.86 16.52 -21.66
CA ARG A 72 -29.91 16.22 -20.66
C ARG A 72 -29.88 14.80 -20.10
N GLU A 73 -29.44 13.81 -20.85
CA GLU A 73 -29.38 12.42 -20.37
C GLU A 73 -28.05 12.09 -19.67
N SER A 74 -26.92 12.66 -20.14
CA SER A 74 -25.62 12.50 -19.48
C SER A 74 -25.55 13.17 -18.10
N ASN A 75 -26.16 14.36 -17.98
CA ASN A 75 -26.17 15.12 -16.73
C ASN A 75 -26.93 14.38 -15.62
N ALA A 76 -28.07 13.76 -15.92
CA ALA A 76 -28.84 13.01 -14.92
C ALA A 76 -28.06 11.81 -14.34
N SER A 77 -27.22 11.17 -15.17
CA SER A 77 -26.34 10.08 -14.74
C SER A 77 -25.18 10.58 -13.87
N SER A 78 -24.55 11.71 -14.23
CA SER A 78 -23.42 12.30 -13.48
C SER A 78 -23.86 12.74 -12.08
N TYR A 79 -25.03 13.39 -11.93
CA TYR A 79 -25.56 13.77 -10.62
C TYR A 79 -25.86 12.55 -9.72
N ALA A 80 -26.41 11.47 -10.28
CA ALA A 80 -26.65 10.25 -9.51
C ALA A 80 -25.36 9.59 -9.01
N VAL A 81 -24.27 9.65 -9.80
CA VAL A 81 -22.95 9.15 -9.39
C VAL A 81 -22.36 9.99 -8.25
N VAL A 82 -22.46 11.32 -8.34
CA VAL A 82 -21.98 12.23 -7.29
C VAL A 82 -22.72 12.01 -5.97
N ASP A 83 -24.05 11.83 -6.01
CA ASP A 83 -24.86 11.60 -4.81
C ASP A 83 -24.48 10.31 -4.06
N VAL A 84 -23.99 9.30 -4.79
CA VAL A 84 -23.50 8.04 -4.20
C VAL A 84 -22.07 8.19 -3.67
N LEU A 85 -21.19 8.86 -4.42
CA LEU A 85 -19.77 8.92 -4.11
C LEU A 85 -19.42 9.99 -3.07
N TRP A 86 -20.15 11.10 -3.03
CA TRP A 86 -19.86 12.20 -2.11
C TRP A 86 -19.95 11.79 -0.63
N PRO A 87 -20.98 11.06 -0.15
CA PRO A 87 -21.02 10.62 1.25
C PRO A 87 -19.83 9.73 1.63
N VAL A 88 -19.29 8.94 0.71
CA VAL A 88 -18.10 8.10 0.94
C VAL A 88 -16.87 8.98 1.14
N LEU A 89 -16.66 9.93 0.24
CA LEU A 89 -15.51 10.83 0.29
C LEU A 89 -15.59 11.80 1.48
N GLN A 90 -16.78 12.33 1.76
CA GLN A 90 -17.03 13.23 2.89
C GLN A 90 -16.72 12.57 4.23
N ARG A 91 -17.08 11.29 4.42
CA ARG A 91 -16.71 10.51 5.61
C ARG A 91 -15.21 10.27 5.74
N ALA A 92 -14.46 10.32 4.63
CA ALA A 92 -13.01 10.21 4.64
C ALA A 92 -12.30 11.54 4.89
N CYS A 93 -12.96 12.67 4.64
CA CYS A 93 -12.39 14.03 4.75
C CYS A 93 -12.68 14.70 6.11
N THR A 94 -12.83 13.94 7.20
CA THR A 94 -13.21 14.49 8.52
C THR A 94 -12.20 15.47 9.11
N HIS A 95 -10.94 15.41 8.66
CA HIS A 95 -9.86 16.33 9.03
C HIS A 95 -9.87 17.64 8.25
N ILE A 96 -10.68 17.77 7.19
CA ILE A 96 -10.80 18.99 6.39
C ILE A 96 -11.87 19.89 7.02
N GLU A 97 -11.44 20.85 7.84
CA GLU A 97 -12.33 21.77 8.56
C GLU A 97 -12.81 22.95 7.69
N SER A 98 -12.05 23.32 6.66
CA SER A 98 -12.37 24.47 5.80
C SER A 98 -13.50 24.15 4.83
N LYS A 99 -14.57 24.93 4.88
CA LYS A 99 -15.71 24.84 3.95
C LYS A 99 -15.29 25.04 2.50
N ASP A 100 -14.37 25.97 2.25
CA ASP A 100 -13.87 26.24 0.90
C ASP A 100 -13.07 25.05 0.35
N SER A 101 -12.30 24.37 1.20
CA SER A 101 -11.57 23.17 0.82
C SER A 101 -12.51 22.00 0.52
N LEU A 102 -13.58 21.81 1.31
CA LEU A 102 -14.60 20.81 1.04
C LEU A 102 -15.36 21.09 -0.27
N GLU A 103 -15.68 22.36 -0.53
CA GLU A 103 -16.34 22.77 -1.78
C GLU A 103 -15.43 22.49 -2.99
N ARG A 104 -14.12 22.76 -2.89
CA ARG A 104 -13.17 22.40 -3.95
C ARG A 104 -13.11 20.90 -4.22
N ILE A 105 -13.08 20.07 -3.17
CA ILE A 105 -13.10 18.60 -3.32
C ILE A 105 -14.42 18.16 -3.97
N PHE A 106 -15.55 18.75 -3.58
CA PHE A 106 -16.84 18.44 -4.18
C PHE A 106 -16.89 18.80 -5.67
N GLN A 107 -16.33 19.94 -6.05
CA GLN A 107 -16.25 20.34 -7.45
C GLN A 107 -15.31 19.44 -8.26
N ALA A 108 -14.17 19.02 -7.68
CA ALA A 108 -13.28 18.03 -8.30
C ALA A 108 -13.99 16.68 -8.51
N LEU A 109 -14.81 16.25 -7.54
CA LEU A 109 -15.62 15.04 -7.65
C LEU A 109 -16.63 15.14 -8.80
N ARG A 110 -17.28 16.30 -8.98
CA ARG A 110 -18.19 16.52 -10.13
C ARG A 110 -17.49 16.35 -11.47
N LEU A 111 -16.26 16.86 -11.59
CA LEU A 111 -15.46 16.67 -12.81
C LEU A 111 -15.10 15.18 -13.00
N CYS A 112 -14.70 14.51 -11.92
CA CYS A 112 -14.40 13.08 -11.91
C CYS A 112 -15.62 12.23 -12.30
N ALA A 113 -16.84 12.64 -11.97
CA ALA A 113 -18.06 11.91 -12.31
C ALA A 113 -18.40 11.89 -13.82
N GLU A 114 -17.74 12.75 -14.62
CA GLU A 114 -17.84 12.72 -16.09
C GLU A 114 -17.00 11.60 -16.72
N LEU A 115 -16.10 10.97 -15.96
CA LEU A 115 -15.34 9.80 -16.42
C LEU A 115 -16.23 8.56 -16.52
N PRO A 116 -15.82 7.54 -17.31
CA PRO A 116 -16.45 6.23 -17.27
C PRO A 116 -16.59 5.70 -15.83
N GLY A 117 -17.64 4.93 -15.56
CA GLY A 117 -17.99 4.48 -14.21
C GLY A 117 -16.86 3.78 -13.46
N GLU A 118 -16.03 2.98 -14.14
CA GLU A 118 -14.90 2.29 -13.49
C GLU A 118 -13.76 3.26 -13.13
N GLU A 119 -13.40 4.17 -14.05
CA GLU A 119 -12.32 5.14 -13.83
C GLU A 119 -12.66 6.18 -12.75
N SER A 120 -13.92 6.63 -12.72
CA SER A 120 -14.42 7.51 -11.66
C SER A 120 -14.39 6.83 -10.29
N MET A 121 -14.80 5.56 -10.22
CA MET A 121 -14.75 4.77 -8.98
C MET A 121 -13.32 4.57 -8.47
N ILE A 122 -12.37 4.27 -9.37
CA ILE A 122 -10.94 4.14 -9.02
C ILE A 122 -10.39 5.47 -8.47
N SER A 123 -10.69 6.58 -9.15
CA SER A 123 -10.24 7.92 -8.75
C SER A 123 -10.81 8.33 -7.39
N VAL A 124 -12.09 8.06 -7.14
CA VAL A 124 -12.72 8.29 -5.83
C VAL A 124 -12.15 7.38 -4.75
N ARG A 125 -11.85 6.11 -5.06
CA ARG A 125 -11.20 5.19 -4.12
C ARG A 125 -9.82 5.68 -3.73
N ASN A 126 -9.01 6.14 -4.70
CA ASN A 126 -7.71 6.78 -4.47
C ASN A 126 -7.86 8.02 -3.57
N ALA A 127 -8.77 8.93 -3.90
CA ALA A 127 -9.02 10.15 -3.15
C ALA A 127 -9.49 9.86 -1.71
N ALA A 128 -10.40 8.90 -1.53
CA ALA A 128 -10.88 8.49 -0.22
C ALA A 128 -9.78 7.81 0.62
N PHE A 129 -8.90 7.03 -0.01
CA PHE A 129 -7.74 6.44 0.66
C PHE A 129 -6.80 7.55 1.15
N LEU A 130 -6.41 8.47 0.27
CA LEU A 130 -5.56 9.61 0.60
C LEU A 130 -6.17 10.49 1.69
N ALA A 131 -7.48 10.75 1.62
CA ALA A 131 -8.19 11.51 2.66
C ALA A 131 -8.08 10.83 4.04
N ARG A 132 -8.18 9.50 4.12
CA ARG A 132 -7.98 8.76 5.37
C ARG A 132 -6.55 8.84 5.91
N LEU A 133 -5.55 9.08 5.05
CA LEU A 133 -4.17 9.33 5.48
C LEU A 133 -3.99 10.75 6.07
N GLY A 134 -5.01 11.61 6.01
CA GLY A 134 -4.96 12.96 6.53
C GLY A 134 -4.34 14.00 5.59
N VAL A 135 -4.21 13.68 4.28
CA VAL A 135 -3.60 14.61 3.31
C VAL A 135 -4.45 15.86 3.09
N ASP A 136 -3.86 16.90 2.53
CA ASP A 136 -4.56 18.14 2.26
C ASP A 136 -5.55 18.05 1.08
N ALA A 137 -6.41 19.07 1.00
CA ALA A 137 -7.46 19.13 -0.02
C ALA A 137 -6.90 19.15 -1.45
N ASP A 138 -5.74 19.76 -1.69
CA ASP A 138 -5.14 19.82 -3.03
C ASP A 138 -4.75 18.43 -3.52
N THR A 139 -4.16 17.60 -2.66
CA THR A 139 -3.78 16.21 -2.99
C THR A 139 -5.01 15.35 -3.25
N ILE A 140 -6.07 15.52 -2.45
CA ILE A 140 -7.36 14.83 -2.66
C ILE A 140 -7.96 15.25 -4.02
N CYS A 141 -7.97 16.56 -4.31
CA CYS A 141 -8.44 17.07 -5.60
C CYS A 141 -7.62 16.49 -6.76
N ALA A 142 -6.29 16.49 -6.64
CA ALA A 142 -5.39 15.94 -7.66
C ALA A 142 -5.70 14.47 -7.96
N ALA A 143 -5.93 13.66 -6.93
CA ALA A 143 -6.30 12.25 -7.10
C ALA A 143 -7.66 12.05 -7.80
N LEU A 144 -8.62 12.95 -7.61
CA LEU A 144 -9.91 12.91 -8.30
C LEU A 144 -9.80 13.29 -9.77
N VAL A 145 -8.93 14.24 -10.10
CA VAL A 145 -8.81 14.77 -11.47
C VAL A 145 -7.70 14.15 -12.29
N ASP A 146 -6.87 13.29 -11.70
CA ASP A 146 -5.69 12.73 -12.36
C ASP A 146 -6.03 11.94 -13.64
N ALA A 147 -7.16 11.23 -13.65
CA ALA A 147 -7.64 10.50 -14.83
C ALA A 147 -8.30 11.41 -15.89
N LEU A 148 -8.57 12.68 -15.60
CA LEU A 148 -9.21 13.59 -16.54
C LEU A 148 -8.28 14.01 -17.68
N PRO A 149 -8.80 14.20 -18.90
CA PRO A 149 -8.05 14.85 -19.97
C PRO A 149 -7.48 16.20 -19.50
N ARG A 150 -6.20 16.46 -19.80
CA ARG A 150 -5.50 17.68 -19.37
C ARG A 150 -6.15 18.97 -19.85
N THR A 151 -6.94 18.91 -20.92
CA THR A 151 -7.77 20.03 -21.40
C THR A 151 -8.80 20.51 -20.36
N LEU A 152 -9.27 19.62 -19.48
CA LEU A 152 -10.23 19.92 -18.41
C LEU A 152 -9.56 20.44 -17.13
N LEU A 153 -8.22 20.43 -17.03
CA LEU A 153 -7.52 20.98 -15.86
C LEU A 153 -7.46 22.52 -15.84
N ARG A 154 -8.15 23.19 -16.78
CA ARG A 154 -8.30 24.64 -16.84
C ARG A 154 -9.54 25.16 -16.10
N TYR A 155 -10.41 24.27 -15.62
CA TYR A 155 -11.63 24.65 -14.89
C TYR A 155 -11.32 25.11 -13.44
N PRO A 156 -11.97 26.17 -12.94
CA PRO A 156 -11.85 26.61 -11.54
C PRO A 156 -12.61 25.61 -10.66
N PRO A 157 -11.90 24.59 -10.14
CA PRO A 157 -11.32 24.63 -8.78
C PRO A 157 -9.83 24.22 -8.73
N LEU A 158 -9.24 23.97 -9.89
CA LEU A 158 -7.88 23.44 -10.05
C LEU A 158 -6.92 24.61 -10.07
N ASP A 159 -6.56 25.08 -8.87
CA ASP A 159 -5.52 26.06 -8.67
C ASP A 159 -4.16 25.56 -9.20
N GLY A 160 -3.14 26.44 -9.15
CA GLY A 160 -1.79 26.08 -9.60
C GLY A 160 -1.18 24.90 -8.85
N ALA A 161 -1.58 24.65 -7.61
CA ALA A 161 -1.07 23.57 -6.78
C ALA A 161 -1.60 22.21 -7.26
N VAL A 162 -2.91 22.06 -7.45
CA VAL A 162 -3.49 20.81 -7.96
C VAL A 162 -2.91 20.47 -9.33
N ARG A 163 -2.75 21.48 -10.22
CA ARG A 163 -2.14 21.27 -11.53
C ARG A 163 -0.70 20.78 -11.43
N ALA A 164 0.11 21.39 -10.56
CA ALA A 164 1.50 20.97 -10.37
C ALA A 164 1.59 19.50 -9.91
N ILE A 165 0.73 19.08 -8.99
CA ILE A 165 0.67 17.69 -8.53
C ILE A 165 0.31 16.74 -9.68
N VAL A 166 -0.71 17.07 -10.49
CA VAL A 166 -1.13 16.20 -11.61
C VAL A 166 -0.08 16.11 -12.72
N GLU A 167 0.59 17.21 -13.04
CA GLU A 167 1.69 17.22 -14.00
C GLU A 167 2.90 16.40 -13.47
N ASP A 168 3.17 16.46 -12.17
CA ASP A 168 4.22 15.64 -11.55
C ASP A 168 3.81 14.15 -11.52
N LEU A 169 2.54 13.82 -11.34
CA LEU A 169 2.02 12.45 -11.51
C LEU A 169 2.21 11.91 -12.93
N ASP A 170 2.02 12.75 -13.96
CA ASP A 170 2.32 12.38 -15.34
C ASP A 170 3.80 12.09 -15.55
N ALA A 171 4.66 12.97 -15.04
CA ALA A 171 6.10 12.78 -15.11
C ALA A 171 6.51 11.45 -14.44
N LEU A 172 5.97 11.15 -13.26
CA LEU A 172 6.21 9.87 -12.57
C LEU A 172 5.79 8.67 -13.41
N ARG A 173 4.58 8.69 -13.98
CA ARG A 173 4.11 7.60 -14.84
C ARG A 173 5.01 7.39 -16.06
N ALA A 174 5.45 8.47 -16.70
CA ALA A 174 6.36 8.37 -17.85
C ALA A 174 7.72 7.76 -17.47
N ILE A 175 8.26 8.17 -16.32
CA ILE A 175 9.52 7.63 -15.76
C ILE A 175 9.38 6.14 -15.45
N GLU A 176 8.29 5.75 -14.79
CA GLU A 176 8.02 4.36 -14.44
C GLU A 176 7.77 3.49 -15.68
N GLN A 177 7.06 3.99 -16.68
CA GLN A 177 6.86 3.28 -17.95
C GLN A 177 8.19 3.01 -18.65
N SER A 178 9.10 3.99 -18.67
CA SER A 178 10.46 3.77 -19.19
C SER A 178 11.20 2.71 -18.38
N ALA A 179 11.12 2.75 -17.05
CA ALA A 179 11.76 1.75 -16.19
C ALA A 179 11.18 0.34 -16.35
N LEU A 180 9.89 0.22 -16.68
CA LEU A 180 9.24 -1.08 -16.95
C LEU A 180 9.67 -1.69 -18.29
N VAL A 181 10.00 -0.86 -19.29
CA VAL A 181 10.55 -1.34 -20.57
C VAL A 181 11.92 -1.95 -20.35
N ASP A 182 12.77 -1.29 -19.56
CA ASP A 182 14.13 -1.72 -19.25
C ASP A 182 14.21 -2.45 -17.90
N ILE A 183 13.15 -3.17 -17.51
CA ILE A 183 13.05 -3.78 -16.18
C ILE A 183 14.16 -4.83 -15.92
N GLY A 184 14.65 -5.47 -16.97
CA GLY A 184 15.77 -6.41 -16.90
C GLY A 184 17.09 -5.74 -16.47
N ASP A 185 17.23 -4.44 -16.71
CA ASP A 185 18.38 -3.64 -16.31
C ASP A 185 18.17 -2.97 -14.95
N LEU A 186 17.04 -3.21 -14.27
CA LEU A 186 16.75 -2.66 -12.95
C LEU A 186 17.51 -3.43 -11.86
N ASP A 187 18.83 -3.34 -11.91
CA ASP A 187 19.73 -3.73 -10.83
C ASP A 187 19.71 -2.71 -9.68
N GLU A 188 20.44 -3.00 -8.61
CA GLU A 188 20.49 -2.12 -7.45
C GLU A 188 20.97 -0.70 -7.78
N GLN A 189 21.96 -0.56 -8.65
CA GLN A 189 22.51 0.75 -8.99
C GLN A 189 21.49 1.58 -9.77
N ASN A 190 20.80 0.95 -10.72
CA ASN A 190 19.79 1.60 -11.53
C ASN A 190 18.52 1.88 -10.73
N ALA A 191 18.10 1.00 -9.83
CA ALA A 191 17.01 1.27 -8.89
C ALA A 191 17.33 2.45 -7.97
N ARG A 192 18.58 2.56 -7.47
CA ARG A 192 19.03 3.73 -6.70
C ARG A 192 18.95 5.01 -7.51
N ARG A 193 19.53 5.02 -8.72
CA ARG A 193 19.49 6.18 -9.61
C ARG A 193 18.07 6.60 -9.93
N LEU A 194 17.18 5.62 -10.15
CA LEU A 194 15.77 5.88 -10.41
C LEU A 194 15.06 6.53 -9.22
N ARG A 195 15.29 6.06 -7.99
CA ARG A 195 14.77 6.71 -6.77
C ARG A 195 15.27 8.14 -6.63
N GLU A 196 16.57 8.37 -6.83
CA GLU A 196 17.17 9.71 -6.76
C GLU A 196 16.61 10.62 -7.86
N TYR A 197 16.47 10.12 -9.08
CA TYR A 197 15.90 10.85 -10.20
C TYR A 197 14.44 11.21 -9.97
N ILE A 198 13.62 10.27 -9.49
CA ILE A 198 12.23 10.51 -9.10
C ILE A 198 12.15 11.67 -8.12
N LEU A 199 12.99 11.70 -7.08
CA LEU A 199 12.93 12.79 -6.11
C LEU A 199 13.36 14.13 -6.69
N ILE A 200 14.36 14.16 -7.58
CA ILE A 200 14.86 15.39 -8.22
C ILE A 200 13.88 15.94 -9.26
N ALA A 201 13.18 15.07 -10.00
CA ALA A 201 12.30 15.46 -11.09
C ALA A 201 11.02 16.15 -10.62
N LEU A 202 10.65 15.99 -9.36
CA LEU A 202 9.38 16.48 -8.83
C LEU A 202 9.49 17.90 -8.31
N ARG A 203 8.45 18.68 -8.61
CA ARG A 203 8.22 20.00 -8.03
C ARG A 203 7.49 19.88 -6.70
N ASP A 204 6.66 18.84 -6.57
CA ASP A 204 5.80 18.62 -5.43
C ASP A 204 5.82 17.13 -4.99
N ALA A 205 6.40 16.84 -3.82
CA ALA A 205 6.49 15.46 -3.34
C ALA A 205 5.13 14.85 -2.96
N ARG A 206 4.06 15.65 -2.90
CA ARG A 206 2.68 15.16 -2.75
C ARG A 206 2.27 14.24 -3.91
N ALA A 207 2.87 14.45 -5.09
CA ALA A 207 2.69 13.56 -6.23
C ALA A 207 3.22 12.14 -5.96
N VAL A 208 4.31 11.97 -5.20
CA VAL A 208 4.80 10.62 -4.81
C VAL A 208 3.77 9.91 -3.95
N LEU A 209 3.17 10.62 -2.98
CA LEU A 209 2.17 10.04 -2.09
C LEU A 209 0.93 9.57 -2.86
N ALA A 210 0.43 10.43 -3.77
CA ALA A 210 -0.66 10.08 -4.66
C ALA A 210 -0.30 8.88 -5.56
N ARG A 211 0.91 8.88 -6.14
CA ARG A 211 1.37 7.77 -6.99
C ARG A 211 1.51 6.46 -6.22
N LEU A 212 2.06 6.46 -5.01
CA LEU A 212 2.17 5.24 -4.18
C LEU A 212 0.81 4.62 -3.90
N THR A 213 -0.22 5.44 -3.70
CA THR A 213 -1.60 4.97 -3.51
C THR A 213 -2.16 4.37 -4.80
N GLN A 214 -1.90 5.00 -5.95
CA GLN A 214 -2.28 4.46 -7.26
C GLN A 214 -1.57 3.14 -7.55
N VAL A 215 -0.27 3.04 -7.31
CA VAL A 215 0.52 1.82 -7.52
C VAL A 215 0.00 0.68 -6.67
N LEU A 216 -0.42 0.95 -5.43
CA LEU A 216 -1.06 -0.06 -4.59
C LEU A 216 -2.35 -0.59 -5.25
N GLN A 217 -3.18 0.30 -5.79
CA GLN A 217 -4.39 -0.10 -6.50
C GLN A 217 -4.10 -0.83 -7.81
N ASP A 218 -3.11 -0.37 -8.58
CA ASP A 218 -2.65 -0.99 -9.82
C ASP A 218 -2.20 -2.45 -9.55
N LEU A 219 -1.45 -2.65 -8.47
CA LEU A 219 -0.97 -3.97 -8.07
C LEU A 219 -2.12 -4.87 -7.61
N GLN A 220 -3.07 -4.35 -6.83
CA GLN A 220 -4.29 -5.08 -6.44
C GLN A 220 -5.11 -5.51 -7.66
N GLN A 221 -5.39 -4.57 -8.57
CA GLN A 221 -6.16 -4.84 -9.77
C GLN A 221 -5.47 -5.85 -10.67
N LYS A 222 -4.15 -5.78 -10.83
CA LYS A 222 -3.39 -6.77 -11.62
C LYS A 222 -3.47 -8.18 -11.04
N VAL A 223 -3.46 -8.31 -9.71
CA VAL A 223 -3.65 -9.59 -9.01
C VAL A 223 -5.07 -10.13 -9.20
N GLU A 224 -6.09 -9.26 -9.20
CA GLU A 224 -7.50 -9.63 -9.34
C GLU A 224 -7.91 -9.94 -10.79
N SER A 225 -7.32 -9.23 -11.76
CA SER A 225 -7.69 -9.31 -13.20
C SER A 225 -6.96 -10.41 -13.97
N GLU A 226 -6.18 -11.26 -13.31
CA GLU A 226 -5.36 -12.31 -13.95
C GLU A 226 -4.48 -11.75 -15.09
N SER A 227 -3.94 -10.55 -14.91
CA SER A 227 -3.03 -9.91 -15.88
C SER A 227 -1.85 -10.82 -16.25
N PRO A 228 -1.20 -10.66 -17.41
CA PRO A 228 -0.04 -11.46 -17.78
C PRO A 228 1.02 -11.51 -16.66
N ALA A 229 1.55 -12.70 -16.37
CA ALA A 229 2.47 -12.90 -15.25
C ALA A 229 3.70 -11.97 -15.32
N TYR A 230 4.22 -11.72 -16.53
CA TYR A 230 5.31 -10.78 -16.76
C TYR A 230 4.98 -9.37 -16.27
N ASP A 231 3.81 -8.82 -16.61
CA ASP A 231 3.41 -7.47 -16.21
C ASP A 231 3.22 -7.36 -14.70
N GLN A 232 2.71 -8.43 -14.07
CA GLN A 232 2.58 -8.48 -12.61
C GLN A 232 3.97 -8.47 -11.95
N GLN A 233 4.89 -9.32 -12.43
CA GLN A 233 6.23 -9.47 -11.87
C GLN A 233 7.07 -8.21 -12.09
N ALA A 234 7.02 -7.60 -13.28
CA ALA A 234 7.72 -6.36 -13.59
C ALA A 234 7.28 -5.23 -12.66
N LEU A 235 5.97 -5.04 -12.47
CA LEU A 235 5.45 -4.05 -11.53
C LEU A 235 5.85 -4.39 -10.09
N ALA A 236 5.68 -5.64 -9.64
CA ALA A 236 6.04 -6.05 -8.29
C ALA A 236 7.54 -5.85 -7.99
N LEU A 237 8.42 -6.08 -8.97
CA LEU A 237 9.85 -5.84 -8.84
C LEU A 237 10.15 -4.35 -8.71
N LEU A 238 9.57 -3.53 -9.59
CA LEU A 238 9.67 -2.07 -9.50
C LEU A 238 9.16 -1.57 -8.15
N VAL A 239 8.05 -2.12 -7.65
CA VAL A 239 7.46 -1.76 -6.36
C VAL A 239 8.42 -2.04 -5.21
N LEU A 240 8.99 -3.25 -5.12
CA LEU A 240 9.92 -3.59 -4.03
C LEU A 240 11.22 -2.78 -4.09
N GLN A 241 11.72 -2.51 -5.29
CA GLN A 241 12.98 -1.82 -5.47
C GLN A 241 12.85 -0.29 -5.40
N VAL A 242 11.72 0.30 -5.78
CA VAL A 242 11.55 1.76 -5.91
C VAL A 242 10.47 2.27 -4.97
N HIS A 243 9.23 1.83 -5.12
CA HIS A 243 8.08 2.38 -4.41
C HIS A 243 8.10 2.10 -2.91
N VAL A 244 8.46 0.89 -2.48
CA VAL A 244 8.56 0.53 -1.05
C VAL A 244 9.63 1.35 -0.33
N PRO A 245 10.87 1.50 -0.84
CA PRO A 245 11.85 2.40 -0.23
C PRO A 245 11.41 3.87 -0.19
N LEU A 246 10.72 4.35 -1.22
CA LEU A 246 10.15 5.72 -1.21
C LEU A 246 9.06 5.86 -0.13
N ALA A 247 8.15 4.88 -0.03
CA ALA A 247 7.12 4.85 1.01
C ALA A 247 7.74 4.81 2.42
N TYR A 248 8.80 4.01 2.62
CA TYR A 248 9.53 3.96 3.88
C TYR A 248 10.13 5.31 4.25
N ALA A 249 10.81 5.96 3.30
CA ALA A 249 11.47 7.23 3.52
C ALA A 249 10.46 8.36 3.85
N LEU A 250 9.24 8.27 3.30
CA LEU A 250 8.11 9.15 3.64
C LEU A 250 7.39 8.77 4.95
N GLY A 251 7.74 7.63 5.56
CA GLY A 251 7.09 7.13 6.78
C GLY A 251 5.69 6.53 6.56
N LEU A 252 5.35 6.14 5.33
CA LEU A 252 4.00 5.73 4.92
C LEU A 252 3.75 4.24 5.19
N GLY A 253 3.70 3.84 6.46
CA GLY A 253 3.48 2.44 6.87
C GLY A 253 2.21 1.83 6.27
N ALA A 254 1.11 2.59 6.23
CA ALA A 254 -0.19 2.16 5.72
C ALA A 254 -0.19 1.80 4.22
N VAL A 255 0.74 2.35 3.44
CA VAL A 255 0.90 2.06 2.00
C VAL A 255 2.02 1.05 1.77
N MET A 256 3.11 1.18 2.53
CA MET A 256 4.31 0.37 2.38
C MET A 256 4.04 -1.12 2.65
N TRP A 257 3.35 -1.49 3.74
CA TRP A 257 3.16 -2.91 4.07
C TRP A 257 2.29 -3.65 3.04
N PRO A 258 1.14 -3.10 2.59
CA PRO A 258 0.37 -3.71 1.50
C PRO A 258 1.18 -3.86 0.21
N LEU A 259 1.98 -2.85 -0.16
CA LEU A 259 2.86 -2.94 -1.35
C LEU A 259 3.89 -4.07 -1.22
N GLU A 260 4.53 -4.19 -0.05
CA GLU A 260 5.48 -5.27 0.24
C GLU A 260 4.82 -6.65 0.10
N ASP A 261 3.66 -6.87 0.73
CA ASP A 261 3.03 -8.19 0.77
C ASP A 261 2.42 -8.61 -0.57
N LEU A 262 1.81 -7.67 -1.31
CA LEU A 262 1.34 -7.95 -2.66
C LEU A 262 2.49 -8.28 -3.60
N SER A 263 3.60 -7.54 -3.50
CA SER A 263 4.78 -7.82 -4.32
C SER A 263 5.41 -9.17 -3.93
N PHE A 264 5.45 -9.49 -2.64
CA PHE A 264 5.90 -10.79 -2.14
C PHE A 264 5.04 -11.94 -2.69
N ARG A 265 3.71 -11.77 -2.68
CA ARG A 265 2.77 -12.74 -3.24
C ARG A 265 3.01 -13.01 -4.72
N ILE A 266 3.32 -11.97 -5.49
CA ILE A 266 3.55 -12.07 -6.94
C ILE A 266 4.92 -12.69 -7.26
N LEU A 267 5.98 -12.19 -6.62
CA LEU A 267 7.36 -12.58 -6.94
C LEU A 267 7.72 -13.95 -6.34
N PHE A 268 7.23 -14.28 -5.16
CA PHE A 268 7.58 -15.50 -4.43
C PHE A 268 6.32 -16.24 -3.93
N PRO A 269 5.43 -16.72 -4.82
CA PRO A 269 4.11 -17.21 -4.46
C PRO A 269 4.10 -18.47 -3.58
N LEU A 270 5.13 -19.32 -3.65
CA LEU A 270 5.28 -20.49 -2.79
C LEU A 270 5.68 -20.08 -1.36
N SER A 271 6.67 -19.19 -1.26
CA SER A 271 7.15 -18.62 -0.01
C SER A 271 6.09 -17.80 0.71
N TYR A 272 5.33 -17.00 -0.04
CA TYR A 272 4.17 -16.29 0.47
C TYR A 272 3.15 -17.25 1.09
N ARG A 273 2.76 -18.32 0.37
CA ARG A 273 1.78 -19.31 0.88
C ARG A 273 2.25 -20.05 2.12
N ALA A 274 3.53 -20.40 2.17
CA ALA A 274 4.15 -21.03 3.35
C ALA A 274 4.12 -20.08 4.55
N CYS A 275 4.54 -18.83 4.38
CA CYS A 275 4.48 -17.80 5.44
C CYS A 275 3.04 -17.52 5.88
N GLU A 276 2.09 -17.43 4.95
CA GLU A 276 0.68 -17.16 5.21
C GLU A 276 0.05 -18.28 6.06
N SER A 277 0.29 -19.54 5.67
CA SER A 277 -0.24 -20.71 6.39
C SER A 277 0.36 -20.81 7.79
N TRP A 278 1.65 -20.51 7.93
CA TRP A 278 2.31 -20.49 9.23
C TRP A 278 1.82 -19.36 10.14
N HIS A 279 1.65 -18.14 9.61
CA HIS A 279 1.04 -17.04 10.36
C HIS A 279 -0.37 -17.38 10.82
N ALA A 280 -1.19 -18.00 9.96
CA ALA A 280 -2.54 -18.42 10.32
C ALA A 280 -2.54 -19.43 11.48
N HIS A 281 -1.65 -20.42 11.44
CA HIS A 281 -1.53 -21.42 12.50
C HIS A 281 -1.07 -20.80 13.84
N ILE A 282 -0.07 -19.92 13.81
CA ILE A 282 0.37 -19.20 15.02
C ILE A 282 -0.76 -18.33 15.57
N TRP A 283 -1.48 -17.62 14.70
CA TRP A 283 -2.55 -16.73 15.14
C TRP A 283 -3.67 -17.52 15.82
N GLU A 284 -4.06 -18.68 15.28
CA GLU A 284 -5.05 -19.56 15.91
C GLU A 284 -4.63 -20.00 17.33
N GLN A 285 -3.34 -20.27 17.54
CA GLN A 285 -2.80 -20.63 18.86
C GLN A 285 -2.65 -19.42 19.79
N ALA A 286 -2.32 -18.26 19.23
CA ALA A 286 -2.01 -17.06 19.99
C ALA A 286 -3.23 -16.17 20.27
N ASP A 287 -4.35 -16.31 19.55
CA ASP A 287 -5.49 -15.39 19.65
C ASP A 287 -6.05 -15.31 21.07
N GLN A 288 -6.26 -16.46 21.72
CA GLN A 288 -6.69 -16.50 23.13
C GLN A 288 -5.68 -15.84 24.05
N LEU A 289 -4.39 -16.14 23.88
CA LEU A 289 -3.30 -15.55 24.66
C LEU A 289 -3.24 -14.03 24.48
N ILE A 290 -3.38 -13.54 23.25
CA ILE A 290 -3.38 -12.11 22.92
C ILE A 290 -4.57 -11.43 23.60
N GLN A 291 -5.76 -12.01 23.51
CA GLN A 291 -6.97 -11.44 24.11
C GLN A 291 -6.84 -11.38 25.63
N GLU A 292 -6.38 -12.46 26.26
CA GLU A 292 -6.07 -12.50 27.70
C GLU A 292 -5.01 -11.47 28.08
N ALA A 293 -3.95 -11.35 27.28
CA ALA A 293 -2.87 -10.43 27.55
C ALA A 293 -3.31 -8.96 27.42
N CYS A 294 -4.08 -8.64 26.38
CA CYS A 294 -4.71 -7.33 26.18
C CYS A 294 -5.61 -6.98 27.37
N ALA A 295 -6.48 -7.89 27.79
CA ALA A 295 -7.38 -7.68 28.93
C ALA A 295 -6.62 -7.47 30.24
N THR A 296 -5.58 -8.28 30.48
CA THR A 296 -4.73 -8.19 31.68
C THR A 296 -4.00 -6.86 31.75
N LEU A 297 -3.35 -6.45 30.66
CA LEU A 297 -2.65 -5.16 30.62
C LEU A 297 -3.61 -3.98 30.76
N LEU A 298 -4.76 -4.03 30.09
CA LEU A 298 -5.76 -2.97 30.18
C LEU A 298 -6.28 -2.82 31.62
N ALA A 299 -6.68 -3.94 32.26
CA ALA A 299 -7.13 -3.92 33.64
C ALA A 299 -6.04 -3.42 34.59
N SER A 300 -4.79 -3.85 34.39
CA SER A 300 -3.66 -3.40 35.19
C SER A 300 -3.41 -1.89 35.07
N LEU A 301 -3.47 -1.33 33.86
CA LEU A 301 -3.30 0.10 33.61
C LEU A 301 -4.46 0.93 34.19
N GLN A 302 -5.69 0.41 34.14
CA GLN A 302 -6.87 1.07 34.70
C GLN A 302 -6.93 1.03 36.24
N ASN A 303 -6.24 0.08 36.87
CA ASN A 303 -6.14 0.01 38.32
C ASN A 303 -5.07 0.94 38.92
N ASP A 304 -4.16 1.46 38.09
CA ASP A 304 -3.13 2.39 38.55
C ASP A 304 -3.71 3.82 38.68
N PRO A 305 -3.61 4.48 39.85
CA PRO A 305 -4.21 5.79 40.09
C PRO A 305 -3.74 6.91 39.16
N GLU A 306 -2.48 6.85 38.70
CA GLU A 306 -1.88 7.87 37.83
C GLU A 306 -2.17 7.60 36.36
N LEU A 307 -2.27 6.32 35.97
CA LEU A 307 -2.41 5.89 34.58
C LEU A 307 -3.88 5.75 34.14
N ARG A 308 -4.81 5.48 35.06
CA ARG A 308 -6.25 5.33 34.75
C ARG A 308 -6.91 6.54 34.08
N ARG A 309 -6.27 7.71 34.12
CA ARG A 309 -6.76 8.94 33.47
C ARG A 309 -6.65 8.90 31.94
N TYR A 310 -5.79 8.03 31.40
CA TYR A 310 -5.60 7.90 29.96
C TYR A 310 -6.52 6.83 29.36
N ARG A 311 -6.77 6.94 28.05
CA ARG A 311 -7.44 5.90 27.29
C ARG A 311 -6.42 5.03 26.59
N TYR A 312 -6.62 3.72 26.64
CA TYR A 312 -5.72 2.73 26.05
C TYR A 312 -6.44 1.95 24.97
N GLU A 313 -5.81 1.88 23.79
CA GLU A 313 -6.16 0.91 22.76
C GLU A 313 -5.05 -0.13 22.73
N ILE A 314 -5.33 -1.32 23.26
CA ILE A 314 -4.39 -2.45 23.29
C ILE A 314 -4.87 -3.46 22.27
N THR A 315 -4.05 -3.68 21.23
CA THR A 315 -4.38 -4.59 20.12
C THR A 315 -3.26 -5.58 19.88
N GLY A 316 -3.63 -6.82 19.59
CA GLY A 316 -2.71 -7.77 18.98
C GLY A 316 -2.46 -7.40 17.53
N ARG A 317 -1.21 -7.52 17.09
CA ARG A 317 -0.80 -7.33 15.71
C ARG A 317 0.08 -8.49 15.28
N ALA A 318 -0.24 -9.08 14.14
CA ALA A 318 0.69 -9.92 13.41
C ALA A 318 1.66 -9.04 12.61
N LYS A 319 2.92 -9.46 12.54
CA LYS A 319 3.91 -8.85 11.66
C LYS A 319 3.50 -9.02 10.19
N ASN A 320 3.94 -8.10 9.32
CA ASN A 320 3.73 -8.20 7.87
C ASN A 320 4.39 -9.47 7.30
N LEU A 321 3.77 -10.19 6.36
CA LEU A 321 4.30 -11.48 5.88
C LEU A 321 5.70 -11.32 5.27
N PHE A 322 5.86 -10.31 4.42
CA PHE A 322 7.16 -10.02 3.81
C PHE A 322 8.19 -9.63 4.88
N SER A 323 7.82 -8.81 5.87
CA SER A 323 8.75 -8.47 6.96
C SER A 323 9.14 -9.68 7.83
N THR A 324 8.26 -10.66 8.01
CA THR A 324 8.61 -11.92 8.66
C THR A 324 9.58 -12.71 7.80
N PHE A 325 9.30 -12.85 6.50
CA PHE A 325 10.18 -13.51 5.53
C PHE A 325 11.58 -12.86 5.50
N LYS A 326 11.65 -11.52 5.44
CA LYS A 326 12.91 -10.76 5.55
C LYS A 326 13.69 -11.10 6.81
N LYS A 327 13.00 -11.23 7.95
CA LYS A 327 13.65 -11.57 9.22
C LYS A 327 14.16 -13.02 9.24
N MET A 328 13.40 -13.95 8.67
CA MET A 328 13.82 -15.35 8.52
C MET A 328 15.16 -15.42 7.77
N LEU A 329 15.21 -14.78 6.61
CA LEU A 329 16.41 -14.74 5.77
C LEU A 329 17.62 -14.16 6.50
N ARG A 330 17.49 -12.99 7.13
CA ARG A 330 18.63 -12.35 7.81
C ARG A 330 19.14 -13.09 9.03
N SER A 331 18.24 -13.69 9.79
CA SER A 331 18.61 -14.31 11.05
C SER A 331 19.09 -15.75 10.89
N GLY A 332 18.85 -16.37 9.73
CA GLY A 332 19.06 -17.80 9.50
C GLY A 332 18.28 -18.68 10.47
N LYS A 333 17.31 -18.13 11.18
CA LYS A 333 16.54 -18.84 12.21
C LYS A 333 15.47 -19.67 11.56
N ARG A 334 15.25 -20.84 12.13
CA ARG A 334 14.09 -21.67 11.78
C ARG A 334 12.82 -20.93 12.17
N ARG A 335 11.73 -21.23 11.47
CA ARG A 335 10.41 -20.62 11.72
C ARG A 335 10.01 -20.73 13.19
N GLU A 336 10.27 -21.88 13.83
CA GLU A 336 9.90 -22.14 15.23
C GLU A 336 10.63 -21.22 16.24
N ASP A 337 11.77 -20.66 15.84
CA ASP A 337 12.62 -19.81 16.68
C ASP A 337 12.28 -18.31 16.53
N ILE A 338 11.31 -17.97 15.66
CA ILE A 338 10.83 -16.60 15.43
C ILE A 338 9.64 -16.33 16.32
N LEU A 339 9.94 -15.94 17.55
CA LEU A 339 8.92 -15.72 18.57
C LEU A 339 8.30 -14.30 18.54
N ASP A 340 8.67 -13.44 17.58
CA ASP A 340 8.20 -12.04 17.45
C ASP A 340 7.11 -11.85 16.37
N ILE A 341 6.41 -12.90 15.99
CA ILE A 341 5.37 -12.82 14.94
C ILE A 341 4.15 -12.10 15.48
N VAL A 342 3.85 -12.34 16.74
CA VAL A 342 2.76 -11.72 17.49
C VAL A 342 3.35 -10.63 18.37
N ALA A 343 2.81 -9.42 18.23
CA ALA A 343 3.13 -8.29 19.07
C ALA A 343 1.86 -7.69 19.65
N LEU A 344 1.96 -7.09 20.84
CA LEU A 344 0.95 -6.19 21.35
C LEU A 344 1.33 -4.75 21.03
N ARG A 345 0.31 -3.96 20.71
CA ARG A 345 0.43 -2.51 20.52
C ARG A 345 -0.44 -1.82 21.57
N ILE A 346 0.17 -0.95 22.34
CA ILE A 346 -0.49 -0.08 23.30
C ILE A 346 -0.45 1.34 22.73
N VAL A 347 -1.61 1.84 22.29
CA VAL A 347 -1.78 3.24 21.89
C VAL A 347 -2.43 4.00 23.02
N ILE A 348 -1.75 5.06 23.47
CA ILE A 348 -2.16 5.89 24.59
C ILE A 348 -2.80 7.17 24.05
N ASP A 349 -4.01 7.46 24.51
CA ASP A 349 -4.79 8.62 24.12
C ASP A 349 -5.27 9.43 25.34
N GLY A 350 -5.67 10.68 25.11
CA GLY A 350 -6.01 11.62 26.19
C GLY A 350 -4.79 12.17 26.92
N ILE A 351 -3.66 12.32 26.22
CA ILE A 351 -2.48 13.01 26.73
C ILE A 351 -2.68 14.51 26.46
N ASP A 352 -2.69 15.32 27.53
CA ASP A 352 -2.81 16.77 27.42
C ASP A 352 -1.63 17.36 26.65
N GLU A 353 -1.87 18.44 25.88
CA GLU A 353 -0.83 19.11 25.08
C GLU A 353 0.36 19.61 25.91
N SER A 354 0.14 19.92 27.19
CA SER A 354 1.18 20.36 28.13
C SER A 354 2.03 19.22 28.71
N THR A 355 1.65 17.96 28.47
CA THR A 355 2.33 16.79 29.02
C THR A 355 3.23 16.16 27.96
N ASP A 356 4.47 15.85 28.32
CA ASP A 356 5.36 15.14 27.41
C ASP A 356 4.85 13.71 27.15
N GLN A 357 4.51 13.44 25.89
CA GLN A 357 4.03 12.14 25.43
C GLN A 357 5.04 11.02 25.66
N HIS A 358 6.34 11.32 25.55
CA HIS A 358 7.40 10.34 25.80
C HIS A 358 7.42 9.94 27.27
N GLU A 359 7.31 10.90 28.19
CA GLU A 359 7.24 10.64 29.63
C GLU A 359 6.05 9.72 29.96
N VAL A 360 4.88 9.99 29.38
CA VAL A 360 3.70 9.12 29.57
C VAL A 360 3.94 7.71 29.04
N CYS A 361 4.50 7.57 27.84
CA CYS A 361 4.86 6.27 27.28
C CYS A 361 5.84 5.51 28.20
N MET A 362 6.82 6.21 28.77
CA MET A 362 7.79 5.64 29.71
C MET A 362 7.15 5.21 31.03
N LYS A 363 6.16 5.95 31.55
CA LYS A 363 5.38 5.53 32.73
C LYS A 363 4.59 4.26 32.44
N VAL A 364 3.92 4.18 31.29
CA VAL A 364 3.21 2.97 30.85
C VAL A 364 4.17 1.80 30.67
N TYR A 365 5.32 2.02 30.05
CA TYR A 365 6.38 1.00 29.96
C TYR A 365 6.81 0.46 31.32
N LYS A 366 7.13 1.35 32.27
CA LYS A 366 7.51 0.99 33.65
C LYS A 366 6.41 0.21 34.38
N HIS A 367 5.14 0.46 34.05
CA HIS A 367 4.02 -0.32 34.57
C HIS A 367 3.93 -1.70 33.94
N VAL A 368 4.00 -1.76 32.62
CA VAL A 368 3.93 -3.01 31.84
C VAL A 368 5.01 -4.01 32.26
N ILE A 369 6.24 -3.57 32.50
CA ILE A 369 7.33 -4.47 32.95
C ILE A 369 7.14 -5.01 34.39
N LYS A 370 6.30 -4.36 35.22
CA LYS A 370 5.92 -4.89 36.54
C LYS A 370 4.90 -6.02 36.42
N VAL A 371 4.06 -5.98 35.38
CA VAL A 371 3.08 -7.04 35.09
C VAL A 371 3.81 -8.28 34.58
N TRP A 372 4.66 -8.10 33.56
CA TRP A 372 5.48 -9.17 33.01
C TRP A 372 6.93 -8.71 32.86
N PRO A 373 7.91 -9.42 33.47
CA PRO A 373 9.31 -9.04 33.36
C PRO A 373 9.80 -9.00 31.92
N GLU A 374 10.60 -7.99 31.58
CA GLU A 374 11.21 -7.90 30.26
C GLU A 374 12.39 -8.84 30.09
N LEU A 375 12.69 -9.19 28.83
CA LEU A 375 13.87 -9.94 28.45
C LEU A 375 15.07 -8.98 28.30
N PRO A 376 16.24 -9.29 28.90
CA PRO A 376 17.43 -8.45 28.81
C PRO A 376 17.83 -8.13 27.35
N GLY A 377 18.20 -6.88 27.10
CA GLY A 377 18.67 -6.41 25.79
C GLY A 377 17.60 -6.31 24.70
N ARG A 378 16.32 -6.42 25.06
CA ARG A 378 15.18 -6.32 24.11
C ARG A 378 14.46 -4.97 24.13
N PHE A 379 14.78 -4.10 25.07
CA PHE A 379 14.26 -2.74 25.11
C PHE A 379 14.90 -1.86 24.04
N LYS A 380 14.07 -1.12 23.29
CA LYS A 380 14.48 -0.12 22.31
C LYS A 380 13.61 1.12 22.45
N ASN A 381 14.24 2.26 22.70
CA ASN A 381 13.55 3.54 22.86
C ASN A 381 13.67 4.37 21.57
N TYR A 382 12.71 4.21 20.65
CA TYR A 382 12.66 5.03 19.44
C TYR A 382 12.01 6.39 19.67
N CYS A 383 11.64 6.75 20.90
CA CYS A 383 11.23 8.12 21.20
C CYS A 383 12.46 9.02 21.39
N ASP A 384 13.50 8.52 22.09
CA ASP A 384 14.79 9.21 22.24
C ASP A 384 15.68 9.10 21.00
N GLN A 385 15.61 7.95 20.33
CA GLN A 385 16.37 7.70 19.09
C GLN A 385 15.40 7.31 17.97
N PRO A 386 14.65 8.28 17.41
CA PRO A 386 13.74 8.02 16.29
C PRO A 386 14.46 7.34 15.13
N LYS A 387 13.73 6.49 14.40
CA LYS A 387 14.28 5.97 13.15
C LYS A 387 14.45 7.10 12.14
N ALA A 388 15.27 6.82 11.13
CA ALA A 388 15.52 7.69 9.98
C ALA A 388 14.25 8.32 9.37
N ASN A 389 13.16 7.54 9.29
CA ASN A 389 11.88 7.99 8.75
C ASN A 389 10.95 8.71 9.76
N GLY A 390 11.47 9.11 10.92
CA GLY A 390 10.72 9.78 11.97
C GLY A 390 9.88 8.85 12.86
N TYR A 391 9.97 7.52 12.69
CA TYR A 391 9.21 6.57 13.51
C TYR A 391 9.59 6.65 15.00
N ARG A 392 8.56 6.83 15.85
CA ARG A 392 8.67 6.89 17.32
C ARG A 392 7.78 5.84 17.99
N SER A 393 8.35 5.07 18.92
CA SER A 393 7.66 4.11 19.80
C SER A 393 8.66 3.49 20.80
N LEU A 394 8.20 3.04 21.96
CA LEU A 394 8.98 2.18 22.85
C LEU A 394 8.71 0.71 22.49
N HIS A 395 9.75 -0.07 22.27
CA HIS A 395 9.66 -1.50 22.01
C HIS A 395 10.31 -2.26 23.15
N THR A 396 9.68 -3.31 23.63
CA THR A 396 10.29 -4.28 24.54
C THR A 396 9.76 -5.69 24.25
N THR A 397 10.42 -6.71 24.78
CA THR A 397 9.93 -8.08 24.74
C THR A 397 9.75 -8.58 26.16
N LEU A 398 8.51 -8.94 26.51
CA LEU A 398 8.13 -9.40 27.84
C LEU A 398 8.10 -10.92 27.90
N ARG A 399 8.29 -11.48 29.09
CA ARG A 399 8.09 -12.90 29.36
C ARG A 399 6.66 -13.13 29.88
N HIS A 400 5.78 -13.65 29.04
CA HIS A 400 4.43 -14.05 29.45
C HIS A 400 4.49 -15.22 30.46
N PRO A 401 3.54 -15.37 31.40
CA PRO A 401 3.53 -16.45 32.39
C PRO A 401 3.55 -17.86 31.79
N GLN A 402 3.04 -18.02 30.57
CA GLN A 402 3.08 -19.28 29.81
C GLN A 402 4.46 -19.53 29.15
N GLY A 403 5.47 -18.71 29.45
CA GLY A 403 6.84 -18.88 28.96
C GLY A 403 7.12 -18.30 27.57
N LEU A 404 6.08 -17.85 26.86
CA LEU A 404 6.19 -17.26 25.52
C LEU A 404 6.67 -15.80 25.59
N PRO A 405 7.59 -15.38 24.72
CA PRO A 405 7.95 -13.97 24.64
C PRO A 405 6.88 -13.19 23.88
N LEU A 406 6.59 -11.98 24.36
CA LEU A 406 5.59 -11.10 23.78
C LEU A 406 6.23 -9.76 23.47
N GLU A 407 6.36 -9.41 22.19
CA GLU A 407 6.81 -8.07 21.81
C GLU A 407 5.71 -7.06 22.13
N VAL A 408 6.06 -5.96 22.79
CA VAL A 408 5.11 -4.88 23.11
C VAL A 408 5.64 -3.56 22.56
N GLN A 409 4.78 -2.87 21.82
CA GLN A 409 5.02 -1.55 21.25
C GLN A 409 4.13 -0.53 21.95
N ILE A 410 4.74 0.48 22.58
CA ILE A 410 4.03 1.51 23.34
C ILE A 410 4.25 2.85 22.65
N ARG A 411 3.17 3.59 22.40
CA ARG A 411 3.22 4.91 21.75
C ARG A 411 1.98 5.74 22.04
N SER A 412 2.07 7.05 21.88
CA SER A 412 0.91 7.95 21.93
C SER A 412 0.04 7.81 20.67
N ARG A 413 -1.17 8.36 20.71
CA ARG A 413 -2.04 8.48 19.53
C ARG A 413 -1.37 9.28 18.42
N GLU A 414 -0.69 10.37 18.74
CA GLU A 414 0.06 11.17 17.75
C GLU A 414 1.18 10.34 17.11
N MET A 415 2.03 9.70 17.92
CA MET A 415 3.09 8.81 17.41
C MET A 415 2.53 7.64 16.59
N HIS A 416 1.31 7.17 16.92
CA HIS A 416 0.64 6.16 16.11
C HIS A 416 0.26 6.72 14.73
N VAL A 417 -0.34 7.90 14.67
CA VAL A 417 -0.70 8.57 13.41
C VAL A 417 0.57 8.83 12.58
N ASP A 418 1.63 9.36 13.19
CA ASP A 418 2.93 9.58 12.52
C ASP A 418 3.51 8.28 11.96
N ALA A 419 3.42 7.16 12.69
CA ALA A 419 3.99 5.90 12.25
C ALA A 419 3.21 5.19 11.13
N GLU A 420 1.91 5.48 10.99
CA GLU A 420 1.07 4.88 9.94
C GLU A 420 1.03 5.77 8.70
N PHE A 421 1.03 7.09 8.88
CA PHE A 421 0.83 8.08 7.82
C PHE A 421 2.05 8.98 7.57
N GLY A 422 3.13 8.86 8.33
CA GLY A 422 4.40 9.52 8.06
C GLY A 422 4.28 11.03 7.89
N LEU A 423 4.98 11.59 6.91
CA LEU A 423 4.91 13.02 6.58
C LEU A 423 3.51 13.50 6.13
N ALA A 424 2.60 12.58 5.77
CA ALA A 424 1.22 12.93 5.45
C ALA A 424 0.38 13.28 6.70
N SER A 425 0.79 12.83 7.89
CA SER A 425 0.09 13.10 9.16
C SER A 425 0.30 14.52 9.71
N HIS A 426 1.43 15.16 9.40
CA HIS A 426 1.75 16.45 9.97
C HIS A 426 0.99 17.55 9.22
N ARG A 427 0.15 18.32 9.93
CA ARG A 427 -0.51 19.56 9.45
C ARG A 427 0.46 20.58 8.79
N LEU A 428 1.76 20.42 9.02
CA LEU A 428 2.87 21.16 8.37
C LEU A 428 3.16 20.75 6.91
N TYR A 429 2.40 19.79 6.36
CA TYR A 429 2.42 19.38 4.95
C TYR A 429 2.36 20.58 3.97
N LYS A 430 1.70 21.68 4.37
CA LYS A 430 1.61 22.92 3.59
C LYS A 430 2.92 23.70 3.40
N GLY A 431 3.95 23.46 4.22
CA GLY A 431 5.16 24.30 4.23
C GLY A 431 6.50 23.59 4.06
N LEU A 432 6.60 22.29 4.35
CA LEU A 432 7.89 21.59 4.43
C LEU A 432 8.28 20.79 3.17
N ILE A 433 7.34 20.54 2.25
CA ILE A 433 7.57 19.74 1.04
C ILE A 433 7.66 20.63 -0.22
N THR A 434 7.06 21.82 -0.18
CA THR A 434 7.17 22.84 -1.26
C THR A 434 8.54 23.54 -1.28
N ALA A 435 9.41 23.30 -0.29
CA ALA A 435 10.73 23.92 -0.21
C ALA A 435 11.80 22.97 0.36
N ASN A 436 12.51 22.25 -0.51
CA ASN A 436 13.99 22.22 -0.59
C ASN A 436 14.57 20.90 -1.13
N ALA A 437 15.51 21.05 -2.07
CA ALA A 437 16.42 20.00 -2.53
C ALA A 437 17.39 19.47 -1.45
N SER A 438 17.46 20.11 -0.27
CA SER A 438 18.27 19.62 0.85
C SER A 438 17.64 18.43 1.56
N LYS A 439 16.30 18.36 1.67
CA LYS A 439 15.61 17.19 2.24
C LYS A 439 15.63 15.98 1.30
N ILE A 440 15.68 16.20 -0.01
CA ILE A 440 15.83 15.13 -1.02
C ILE A 440 17.09 14.29 -0.77
N ARG A 441 18.20 14.90 -0.31
CA ARG A 441 19.43 14.17 0.05
C ARG A 441 19.28 13.31 1.31
N GLU A 442 18.50 13.75 2.30
CA GLU A 442 18.16 12.92 3.45
C GLU A 442 17.25 11.75 3.05
N PHE A 443 16.26 11.98 2.16
CA PHE A 443 15.40 10.94 1.59
C PHE A 443 16.18 9.81 0.90
N SER A 444 17.23 10.13 0.15
CA SER A 444 18.09 9.12 -0.52
C SER A 444 18.78 8.19 0.48
N SER A 445 19.25 8.73 1.61
CA SER A 445 19.90 7.93 2.67
C SER A 445 18.92 7.02 3.42
N PHE A 446 17.65 7.41 3.52
CA PHE A 446 16.62 6.62 4.22
C PHE A 446 16.07 5.47 3.39
N ALA A 447 15.87 5.70 2.09
CA ALA A 447 15.56 4.64 1.14
C ALA A 447 16.67 3.57 1.13
N GLU A 448 17.92 3.95 1.42
CA GLU A 448 19.09 3.07 1.44
C GLU A 448 19.02 1.94 2.49
N THR A 449 18.30 2.15 3.61
CA THR A 449 18.17 1.13 4.67
C THR A 449 17.20 0.02 4.25
N VAL A 450 15.95 0.36 3.86
CA VAL A 450 14.97 -0.64 3.38
C VAL A 450 15.40 -1.28 2.05
N ARG A 451 16.20 -0.56 1.26
CA ARG A 451 16.87 -1.08 0.08
C ARG A 451 17.78 -2.28 0.40
N LEU A 452 18.82 -2.10 1.21
CA LEU A 452 19.74 -3.21 1.56
C LEU A 452 18.96 -4.43 2.04
N GLU A 453 17.96 -4.16 2.86
CA GLU A 453 17.03 -5.14 3.39
C GLU A 453 16.20 -5.91 2.36
N ASN A 454 15.78 -5.29 1.26
CA ASN A 454 15.00 -5.90 0.18
C ASN A 454 15.90 -6.55 -0.88
N THR A 455 17.08 -5.97 -1.15
CA THR A 455 18.03 -6.51 -2.15
C THR A 455 18.59 -7.84 -1.71
N HIS A 456 18.94 -8.00 -0.43
CA HIS A 456 19.30 -9.30 0.14
C HIS A 456 18.19 -10.35 -0.05
N VAL A 457 16.93 -9.94 0.00
CA VAL A 457 15.81 -10.86 -0.21
C VAL A 457 15.74 -11.27 -1.68
N LEU A 458 15.86 -10.33 -2.61
CA LEU A 458 15.80 -10.63 -4.04
C LEU A 458 16.98 -11.50 -4.51
N THR A 459 18.18 -11.29 -3.96
CA THR A 459 19.36 -12.12 -4.27
C THR A 459 19.27 -13.49 -3.62
N ASP A 460 18.95 -13.52 -2.33
CA ASP A 460 19.07 -14.74 -1.56
C ASP A 460 17.85 -15.64 -1.79
N ALA A 461 16.65 -15.09 -2.02
CA ALA A 461 15.43 -15.87 -2.29
C ALA A 461 15.56 -16.80 -3.51
N CYS A 462 16.40 -16.47 -4.51
CA CYS A 462 16.69 -17.37 -5.62
C CYS A 462 17.45 -18.64 -5.20
N SER A 463 18.14 -18.61 -4.05
CA SER A 463 18.80 -19.77 -3.43
C SER A 463 17.93 -20.50 -2.41
N PHE A 464 16.70 -20.03 -2.16
CA PHE A 464 15.76 -20.66 -1.22
C PHE A 464 14.69 -21.46 -1.96
N GLN A 465 14.87 -22.79 -2.02
CA GLN A 465 13.76 -23.69 -2.27
C GLN A 465 13.13 -24.07 -0.93
N ILE A 466 11.84 -23.80 -0.77
CA ILE A 466 11.04 -24.38 0.31
C ILE A 466 10.79 -25.83 -0.11
N ASP A 467 11.18 -26.77 0.76
CA ASP A 467 10.90 -28.19 0.57
C ASP A 467 9.39 -28.44 0.42
N ALA A 468 9.03 -29.48 -0.34
CA ALA A 468 7.61 -29.79 -0.63
C ALA A 468 6.76 -30.11 0.63
N ALA A 469 7.41 -30.33 1.78
CA ALA A 469 6.78 -30.54 3.08
C ALA A 469 6.66 -29.24 3.91
N GLY A 470 7.36 -28.17 3.52
CA GLY A 470 7.42 -26.91 4.26
C GLY A 470 8.06 -27.05 5.64
N GLU A 471 8.93 -28.02 5.88
CA GLU A 471 9.47 -28.35 7.21
C GLU A 471 10.84 -27.74 7.50
N HIS A 472 11.66 -27.47 6.46
CA HIS A 472 12.99 -26.87 6.64
C HIS A 472 13.31 -25.78 5.61
N LEU A 473 13.89 -24.66 6.09
CA LEU A 473 14.64 -23.74 5.23
C LEU A 473 16.02 -24.35 4.96
N HIS A 474 16.30 -24.75 3.72
CA HIS A 474 17.65 -25.04 3.28
C HIS A 474 18.15 -23.91 2.37
N MET A 475 19.33 -23.37 2.67
CA MET A 475 20.14 -22.65 1.69
C MET A 475 20.51 -23.67 0.60
N ALA A 476 20.00 -23.53 -0.61
CA ALA A 476 20.55 -24.29 -1.73
C ALA A 476 21.96 -23.74 -1.97
N ASN A 477 22.98 -24.59 -1.86
CA ASN A 477 24.30 -24.29 -2.41
C ASN A 477 24.12 -24.09 -3.92
N ALA A 478 23.98 -22.85 -4.35
CA ALA A 478 24.00 -22.50 -5.76
C ALA A 478 25.45 -22.63 -6.25
N GLU A 479 25.81 -23.80 -6.77
CA GLU A 479 26.79 -23.84 -7.85
C GLU A 479 26.15 -23.10 -9.03
N VAL A 480 26.59 -21.86 -9.21
CA VAL A 480 26.20 -20.98 -10.31
C VAL A 480 26.68 -21.60 -11.63
N GLN A 481 25.74 -21.89 -12.54
CA GLN A 481 25.98 -22.01 -13.98
C GLN A 481 25.14 -20.99 -14.72
#